data_AF-A0A5S3VS62-F1
#
_entry.id   AF-A0A5S3VS62-F1
#
_cell.length_a   1.000
_cell.length_b   1.000
_cell.length_c   1.000
_cell.angle_alpha   90.00
_cell.angle_beta   90.00
_cell.angle_gamma   90.00
#
_symmetry.space_group_name_H-M   'P 1'
#
loop_
_entity.id
_entity.type
_entity.pdbx_description
1 polymer ?
#
loop_
_entity_poly.entity_id
_entity_poly.type
_entity_poly.pdbx_seq_one_letter_code
_entity_poly.pdbx_strand_id
1 'polypeptide(L)'
;AGAQFYPEYYRQFNPQNQPTSALIEGFHQQLFSDSEPTQLKAAKAWVAWEETLCCGTAPSIKLLEPAALINRAQLQLHYFKHQFFLRDDMLMDHAKEFAGLPVWMVHGRHDLMCSYARAQAFA
;
A
#
# COMPACT_ATOMS: atom_id res chain seq x y z
N ALA A 1 8.56 6.72 -4.40
CA ALA A 1 8.55 6.62 -5.88
C ALA A 1 7.16 6.89 -6.45
N GLY A 2 6.14 6.09 -6.15
CA GLY A 2 4.78 6.26 -6.70
C GLY A 2 4.20 7.69 -6.64
N ALA A 3 4.31 8.37 -5.50
CA ALA A 3 3.85 9.76 -5.33
C ALA A 3 4.53 10.78 -6.27
N GLN A 4 5.75 10.47 -6.75
CA GLN A 4 6.47 11.31 -7.72
C GLN A 4 6.06 11.01 -9.16
N PHE A 5 5.62 9.79 -9.45
CA PHE A 5 5.13 9.39 -10.77
C PHE A 5 3.70 9.89 -11.03
N TYR A 6 2.86 9.93 -9.98
CA TYR A 6 1.46 10.35 -10.05
C TYR A 6 1.12 11.46 -9.04
N PRO A 7 1.76 12.64 -9.14
CA PRO A 7 1.62 13.71 -8.14
C PRO A 7 0.20 14.30 -8.06
N GLU A 8 -0.55 14.30 -9.16
CA GLU A 8 -1.95 14.72 -9.21
C GLU A 8 -2.88 13.77 -8.44
N TYR A 9 -2.70 12.46 -8.60
CA TYR A 9 -3.47 11.47 -7.85
C TYR A 9 -3.04 11.41 -6.39
N TYR A 10 -1.74 11.54 -6.11
CA TYR A 10 -1.24 11.60 -4.74
C TYR A 10 -1.77 12.81 -3.98
N ARG A 11 -1.94 13.98 -4.63
CA ARG A 11 -2.59 15.14 -4.01
C ARG A 11 -4.06 14.90 -3.69
N GLN A 12 -4.76 14.02 -4.41
CA GLN A 12 -6.13 13.64 -4.04
C GLN A 12 -6.14 12.70 -2.82
N PHE A 13 -5.15 11.81 -2.73
CA PHE A 13 -4.99 10.87 -1.63
C PHE A 13 -4.48 11.53 -0.33
N ASN A 14 -3.53 12.45 -0.43
CA ASN A 14 -2.90 13.17 0.68
C ASN A 14 -2.88 14.70 0.41
N PRO A 15 -4.05 15.37 0.42
CA PRO A 15 -4.18 16.77 0.02
C PRO A 15 -3.43 17.75 0.93
N GLN A 16 -3.20 17.38 2.18
CA GLN A 16 -2.46 18.19 3.14
C GLN A 16 -0.95 17.88 3.13
N ASN A 17 -0.50 16.99 2.24
CA ASN A 17 0.89 16.52 2.17
C ASN A 17 1.44 16.11 3.55
N GLN A 18 0.62 15.37 4.31
CA GLN A 18 0.94 14.92 5.65
C GLN A 18 2.13 13.95 5.61
N PRO A 19 2.96 13.90 6.66
CA PRO A 19 3.92 12.83 6.86
C PRO A 19 3.23 11.45 6.85
N THR A 20 3.91 10.40 6.40
CA THR A 20 3.35 9.04 6.28
C THR A 20 2.73 8.53 7.59
N SER A 21 3.36 8.80 8.74
CA SER A 21 2.84 8.39 10.05
C SER A 21 1.49 9.06 10.38
N ALA A 22 1.37 10.37 10.12
CA ALA A 22 0.12 11.11 10.31
C ALA A 22 -0.96 10.66 9.33
N LEU A 23 -0.58 10.35 8.08
CA LEU A 23 -1.49 9.86 7.05
C LEU A 23 -2.07 8.49 7.44
N ILE A 24 -1.22 7.55 7.90
CA ILE A 24 -1.65 6.24 8.40
C ILE A 24 -2.63 6.41 9.58
N GLU A 25 -2.33 7.29 10.53
CA GLU A 25 -3.21 7.53 11.67
C GLU A 25 -4.56 8.14 11.24
N GLY A 26 -4.55 9.10 10.31
CA GLY A 26 -5.76 9.71 9.77
C GLY A 26 -6.65 8.72 9.02
N PHE A 27 -6.05 7.79 8.25
CA PHE A 27 -6.79 6.70 7.64
C PHE A 27 -7.32 5.71 8.69
N HIS A 28 -6.56 5.46 9.76
CA HIS A 28 -6.97 4.53 10.82
C HIS A 28 -8.21 5.03 11.54
N GLN A 29 -8.23 6.31 11.91
CA GLN A 29 -9.41 6.92 12.54
C GLN A 29 -10.66 6.85 11.66
N GLN A 30 -10.52 7.04 10.34
CA GLN A 30 -11.65 7.00 9.41
C GLN A 30 -12.14 5.57 9.14
N LEU A 31 -11.21 4.65 8.84
CA LEU A 31 -11.52 3.27 8.47
C LEU A 31 -12.07 2.45 9.63
N PHE A 32 -11.75 2.80 10.87
CA PHE A 32 -12.25 2.12 12.08
C PHE A 32 -13.25 2.98 12.88
N SER A 33 -13.83 4.02 12.27
CA SER A 33 -14.89 4.83 12.89
C SER A 33 -16.22 4.07 12.95
N ASP A 34 -17.18 4.51 13.76
CA ASP A 34 -18.54 3.92 13.81
C ASP A 34 -19.43 4.31 12.62
N SER A 35 -18.91 5.10 11.67
CA SER A 35 -19.66 5.64 10.53
C SER A 35 -19.30 4.91 9.24
N GLU A 36 -20.15 3.98 8.80
CA GLU A 36 -19.96 3.26 7.53
C GLU A 36 -19.72 4.20 6.32
N PRO A 37 -20.43 5.34 6.16
CA PRO A 37 -20.12 6.30 5.10
C PRO A 37 -18.69 6.87 5.19
N THR A 38 -18.18 7.09 6.40
CA THR A 38 -16.81 7.57 6.64
C THR A 38 -15.79 6.49 6.30
N GLN A 39 -16.03 5.25 6.77
CA GLN A 39 -15.20 4.09 6.43
C GLN A 39 -15.13 3.91 4.91
N LEU A 40 -16.28 3.91 4.22
CA LEU A 40 -16.36 3.71 2.78
C LEU A 40 -15.63 4.82 2.01
N LYS A 41 -15.77 6.08 2.42
CA LYS A 41 -15.06 7.20 1.81
C LYS A 41 -13.55 7.02 1.89
N ALA A 42 -13.04 6.67 3.07
CA ALA A 42 -11.62 6.42 3.28
C ALA A 42 -11.13 5.20 2.50
N ALA A 43 -11.89 4.11 2.49
CA ALA A 43 -11.57 2.90 1.74
C ALA A 43 -11.46 3.15 0.23
N LYS A 44 -12.39 3.93 -0.33
CA LYS A 44 -12.36 4.36 -1.74
C LYS A 44 -11.09 5.15 -2.06
N ALA A 45 -10.72 6.10 -1.21
CA ALA A 45 -9.50 6.89 -1.42
C ALA A 45 -8.24 6.03 -1.35
N TRP A 46 -8.19 5.08 -0.40
CA TRP A 46 -7.10 4.14 -0.22
C TRP A 46 -6.91 3.21 -1.43
N VAL A 47 -7.99 2.54 -1.85
CA VAL A 47 -7.96 1.61 -3.00
C VAL A 47 -7.68 2.36 -4.31
N ALA A 48 -8.23 3.57 -4.50
CA ALA A 48 -7.94 4.36 -5.69
C ALA A 48 -6.46 4.71 -5.81
N TRP A 49 -5.80 5.03 -4.69
CA TRP A 49 -4.35 5.28 -4.68
C TRP A 49 -3.56 4.01 -5.01
N GLU A 50 -3.91 2.88 -4.40
CA GLU A 50 -3.30 1.57 -4.70
C GLU A 50 -3.41 1.21 -6.19
N GLU A 51 -4.61 1.33 -6.77
CA GLU A 51 -4.83 0.97 -8.17
C GLU A 51 -4.12 1.93 -9.14
N THR A 52 -3.98 3.21 -8.78
CA THR A 52 -3.19 4.18 -9.56
C THR A 52 -1.74 3.71 -9.67
N LEU A 53 -1.16 3.17 -8.59
CA LEU A 53 0.20 2.64 -8.59
C LEU A 53 0.35 1.36 -9.42
N CYS A 54 -0.68 0.51 -9.46
CA CYS A 54 -0.68 -0.73 -10.24
C CYS A 54 -0.88 -0.51 -11.74
N CYS A 55 -1.84 0.33 -12.12
CA CYS A 55 -2.36 0.42 -13.48
C CYS A 55 -2.09 1.77 -14.17
N GLY A 56 -1.55 2.76 -13.45
CA GLY A 56 -1.26 4.10 -13.95
C GLY A 56 -2.48 4.95 -14.28
N THR A 57 -3.68 4.44 -14.01
CA THR A 57 -4.94 5.17 -14.02
C THR A 57 -5.69 4.79 -12.75
N ALA A 58 -6.47 5.71 -12.20
CA ALA A 58 -7.45 5.36 -11.17
C ALA A 58 -8.61 4.61 -11.87
N PRO A 59 -8.76 3.29 -11.71
CA PRO A 59 -9.82 2.52 -12.36
C PRO A 59 -11.15 2.63 -11.60
N SER A 60 -12.21 2.13 -12.22
CA SER A 60 -13.57 2.15 -11.70
C SER A 60 -13.70 1.30 -10.42
N ILE A 61 -13.62 1.96 -9.25
CA ILE A 61 -13.98 1.41 -7.91
C ILE A 61 -15.35 0.70 -7.88
N LYS A 62 -16.16 0.86 -8.95
CA LYS A 62 -17.49 0.29 -9.17
C LYS A 62 -17.55 -1.25 -9.17
N LEU A 63 -16.42 -1.96 -9.23
CA LEU A 63 -16.42 -3.43 -9.33
C LEU A 63 -16.46 -4.16 -7.98
N LEU A 64 -16.24 -3.47 -6.85
CA LEU A 64 -16.22 -4.07 -5.53
C LEU A 64 -17.38 -3.59 -4.67
N GLU A 65 -18.00 -4.52 -3.95
CA GLU A 65 -19.02 -4.23 -2.95
C GLU A 65 -18.44 -3.34 -1.83
N PRO A 66 -19.22 -2.39 -1.27
CA PRO A 66 -18.74 -1.46 -0.24
C PRO A 66 -18.02 -2.13 0.93
N ALA A 67 -18.56 -3.22 1.45
CA ALA A 67 -17.97 -3.97 2.57
C ALA A 67 -16.61 -4.59 2.20
N ALA A 68 -16.44 -5.06 0.96
CA ALA A 68 -15.17 -5.64 0.50
C ALA A 68 -14.07 -4.57 0.40
N LEU A 69 -14.43 -3.36 -0.05
CA LEU A 69 -13.51 -2.21 -0.08
C LEU A 69 -13.03 -1.83 1.32
N ILE A 70 -13.97 -1.72 2.27
CA ILE A 70 -13.67 -1.38 3.66
C ILE A 70 -12.74 -2.43 4.27
N ASN A 71 -13.09 -3.71 4.15
CA ASN A 71 -12.29 -4.82 4.71
C ASN A 71 -10.87 -4.86 4.13
N ARG A 72 -10.72 -4.66 2.81
CA ARG A 72 -9.40 -4.61 2.16
C ARG A 72 -8.55 -3.47 2.72
N ALA A 73 -9.11 -2.26 2.79
CA ALA A 73 -8.39 -1.09 3.27
C ALA A 73 -8.02 -1.21 4.75
N GLN A 74 -8.93 -1.69 5.60
CA GLN A 74 -8.67 -1.96 7.02
C GLN A 74 -7.54 -2.97 7.21
N LEU A 75 -7.57 -4.09 6.48
CA LEU A 75 -6.56 -5.14 6.57
C LEU A 75 -5.18 -4.61 6.16
N GLN A 76 -5.09 -3.95 5.01
CA GLN A 76 -3.82 -3.39 4.53
C GLN A 76 -3.27 -2.36 5.52
N LEU A 77 -4.12 -1.41 5.96
CA LEU A 77 -3.71 -0.38 6.89
C LEU A 77 -3.23 -0.95 8.22
N HIS A 78 -3.88 -2.00 8.74
CA HIS A 78 -3.46 -2.66 9.97
C HIS A 78 -2.00 -3.12 9.90
N TYR A 79 -1.62 -3.81 8.82
CA TYR A 79 -0.24 -4.25 8.63
C TYR A 79 0.72 -3.06 8.44
N PHE A 80 0.34 -2.03 7.68
CA PHE A 80 1.18 -0.84 7.54
C PHE A 80 1.41 -0.11 8.87
N LYS A 81 0.36 0.05 9.69
CA LYS A 81 0.44 0.70 11.01
C LYS A 81 1.35 -0.05 11.96
N HIS A 82 1.40 -1.37 11.87
CA HIS A 82 2.24 -2.22 12.71
C HIS A 82 3.58 -2.60 12.07
N GLN A 83 3.99 -1.94 10.98
CA GLN A 83 5.24 -2.25 10.24
C GLN A 83 5.35 -3.74 9.90
N PHE A 84 4.22 -4.35 9.51
CA PHE A 84 4.08 -5.78 9.23
C PHE A 84 4.50 -6.71 10.39
N PHE A 85 4.61 -6.19 11.61
CA PHE A 85 5.16 -6.90 12.78
C PHE A 85 6.60 -7.38 12.58
N LEU A 86 7.34 -6.71 11.70
CA LEU A 86 8.73 -7.01 11.40
C LEU A 86 9.60 -5.87 11.92
N ARG A 87 10.80 -6.22 12.41
CA ARG A 87 11.87 -5.23 12.55
C ARG A 87 12.40 -4.86 11.17
N ASP A 88 13.01 -3.69 11.08
CA ASP A 88 13.66 -3.25 9.84
C ASP A 88 14.69 -4.30 9.36
N ASP A 89 14.69 -4.51 8.04
CA ASP A 89 15.55 -5.44 7.29
C ASP A 89 15.59 -6.90 7.79
N MET A 90 14.65 -7.31 8.64
CA MET A 90 14.56 -8.69 9.17
C MET A 90 14.66 -9.76 8.08
N LEU A 91 13.95 -9.54 6.96
CA LEU A 91 13.92 -10.47 5.84
C LEU A 91 15.27 -10.55 5.10
N MET A 92 16.00 -9.42 4.99
CA MET A 92 17.31 -9.39 4.34
C MET A 92 18.35 -10.12 5.18
N ASP A 93 18.31 -9.92 6.50
CA ASP A 93 19.24 -10.58 7.43
C ASP A 93 19.13 -12.10 7.39
N HIS A 94 17.92 -12.63 7.17
CA HIS A 94 17.63 -14.06 7.16
C HIS A 94 17.59 -14.65 5.74
N ALA A 95 17.83 -13.83 4.70
CA ALA A 95 17.78 -14.27 3.31
C ALA A 95 18.74 -15.43 3.01
N LYS A 96 19.90 -15.44 3.69
CA LYS A 96 20.93 -16.48 3.53
C LYS A 96 20.46 -17.88 3.97
N GLU A 97 19.44 -17.97 4.82
CA GLU A 97 18.86 -19.26 5.23
C GLU A 97 18.21 -20.00 4.05
N PHE A 98 17.83 -19.27 3.00
CA PHE A 98 17.22 -19.82 1.78
C PHE A 98 18.22 -20.10 0.66
N ALA A 99 19.52 -19.86 0.86
CA ALA A 99 20.54 -19.94 -0.19
C ALA A 99 20.71 -21.34 -0.82
N GLY A 100 20.27 -22.40 -0.12
CA GLY A 100 20.30 -23.78 -0.62
C GLY A 100 19.08 -24.18 -1.46
N LEU A 101 18.07 -23.31 -1.58
CA LEU A 101 16.84 -23.61 -2.31
C LEU A 101 16.90 -23.04 -3.74
N PRO A 102 16.35 -23.73 -4.74
CA PRO A 102 16.18 -23.15 -6.06
C PRO A 102 15.10 -22.06 -6.01
N VAL A 103 15.52 -20.80 -6.06
CA VAL A 103 14.63 -19.63 -6.00
C VAL A 103 14.77 -18.81 -7.28
N TRP A 104 13.64 -18.44 -7.88
CA TRP A 104 13.57 -17.49 -8.98
C TRP A 104 12.79 -16.26 -8.54
N MET A 105 13.40 -15.09 -8.65
CA MET A 105 12.73 -13.81 -8.40
C MET A 105 12.33 -13.17 -9.72
N VAL A 106 11.03 -13.01 -9.93
CA VAL A 106 10.47 -12.32 -11.10
C VAL A 106 9.93 -10.98 -10.63
N HIS A 107 10.40 -9.88 -11.24
CA HIS A 107 10.00 -8.53 -10.84
C HIS A 107 9.76 -7.64 -12.05
N GLY A 108 8.68 -6.87 -12.03
CA GLY A 108 8.35 -5.91 -13.08
C GLY A 108 9.29 -4.70 -13.05
N ARG A 109 9.72 -4.24 -14.23
CA ARG A 109 10.58 -3.03 -14.36
C ARG A 109 9.88 -1.76 -13.88
N HIS A 110 8.56 -1.68 -14.08
CA HIS A 110 7.74 -0.51 -13.77
C HIS A 110 6.80 -0.74 -12.58
N ASP A 111 7.14 -1.68 -11.69
CA ASP A 111 6.39 -1.85 -10.45
C ASP A 111 6.64 -0.64 -9.53
N LEU A 112 5.59 0.15 -9.32
CA LEU A 112 5.61 1.35 -8.48
C LEU A 112 5.07 1.08 -7.06
N MET A 113 4.47 -0.08 -6.82
CA MET A 113 4.05 -0.55 -5.51
C MET A 113 5.27 -1.06 -4.73
N CYS A 114 6.06 -1.92 -5.36
CA CYS A 114 7.27 -2.51 -4.82
C CYS A 114 8.46 -2.08 -5.68
N SER A 115 9.40 -1.31 -5.12
CA SER A 115 10.53 -0.83 -5.90
C SER A 115 11.46 -1.97 -6.31
N TYR A 116 11.88 -1.99 -7.59
CA TYR A 116 12.84 -2.96 -8.12
C TYR A 116 14.16 -3.02 -7.33
N ALA A 117 14.58 -1.92 -6.72
CA ALA A 117 15.78 -1.87 -5.87
C ALA A 117 15.76 -2.91 -4.73
N ARG A 118 14.58 -3.24 -4.17
CA ARG A 118 14.46 -4.27 -3.13
C ARG A 118 14.68 -5.68 -3.68
N ALA A 119 14.24 -5.97 -4.90
CA ALA A 119 14.54 -7.25 -5.55
C ALA A 119 16.03 -7.39 -5.90
N GLN A 120 16.67 -6.28 -6.34
CA GLN A 120 18.10 -6.27 -6.63
C GLN A 120 18.97 -6.56 -5.40
N ALA A 121 18.49 -6.22 -4.19
CA ALA A 121 19.23 -6.48 -2.96
C ALA A 121 19.37 -7.98 -2.61
N PHE A 122 18.55 -8.85 -3.22
CA PHE A 122 18.62 -10.30 -3.07
C PHE A 122 19.44 -11.00 -4.16
N ALA A 123 19.86 -10.27 -5.21
CA ALA A 123 20.68 -10.79 -6.30
C ALA A 123 22.17 -10.68 -5.96
#